data_AF-A0A951ZJ29-F1
#
_entry.id   AF-A0A951ZJ29-F1
#
_cell.length_a   1.000
_cell.length_b   1.000
_cell.length_c   1.000
_cell.angle_alpha   90.00
_cell.angle_beta   90.00
_cell.angle_gamma   90.00
#
_symmetry.space_group_name_H-M   'P 1'
#
loop_
_entity.id
_entity.type
_entity.pdbx_description
1 polymer ?
#
loop_
_entity_poly.entity_id
_entity_poly.type
_entity_poly.pdbx_seq_one_letter_code
_entity_poly.pdbx_strand_id
1 'polypeptide(L)'
;GLAWLLTKLWPDPMAQQAVWFSAGIALGIQIIGFLFVRVIVPAHMIAGWGAGMLLRFLTLALHALIGVRLMGFPPAPALMSLAAFFFVSTLIEPVFLKKP
;
A
#
# COMPACT_ATOMS: atom_id res chain seq x y z
N GLY A 1 4.36 13.39 -6.85
CA GLY A 1 4.39 12.29 -5.86
C GLY A 1 4.59 10.95 -6.56
N LEU A 2 4.87 9.87 -5.83
CA LEU A 2 5.16 8.54 -6.42
C LEU A 2 4.10 8.05 -7.42
N ALA A 3 2.81 8.28 -7.13
CA ALA A 3 1.72 7.91 -8.04
C ALA A 3 1.85 8.56 -9.42
N TRP A 4 2.16 9.85 -9.46
CA TRP A 4 2.37 10.58 -10.70
C TRP A 4 3.60 10.09 -11.49
N LEU A 5 4.63 9.59 -10.81
CA LEU A 5 5.77 8.97 -11.49
C LEU A 5 5.38 7.62 -12.10
N LEU A 6 4.62 6.81 -11.36
CA LEU A 6 4.17 5.50 -11.83
C LEU A 6 3.20 5.61 -13.01
N THR A 7 2.35 6.64 -13.09
CA THR A 7 1.49 6.85 -14.26
C THR A 7 2.29 7.12 -15.55
N LYS A 8 3.52 7.63 -15.47
CA LYS A 8 4.38 7.81 -16.67
C LYS A 8 4.85 6.51 -17.29
N LEU A 9 4.86 5.41 -16.52
CA LEU A 9 5.19 4.07 -17.02
C LEU A 9 4.04 3.45 -17.82
N TRP A 10 2.82 3.99 -17.67
CA TRP A 10 1.60 3.43 -18.26
C TRP A 10 0.86 4.49 -19.09
N PRO A 11 0.99 4.47 -20.43
CA PRO A 11 0.35 5.46 -21.29
C PRO A 11 -1.18 5.32 -21.37
N ASP A 12 -1.71 4.13 -21.04
CA ASP A 12 -3.14 3.84 -21.10
C ASP A 12 -3.95 4.54 -19.97
N PRO A 13 -5.08 5.20 -20.29
CA PRO A 13 -5.89 5.89 -19.28
C PRO A 13 -6.43 4.99 -18.16
N MET A 14 -6.80 3.74 -18.48
CA MET A 14 -7.34 2.79 -17.51
C MET A 14 -6.23 2.29 -16.58
N ALA A 15 -5.02 2.09 -17.11
CA ALA A 15 -3.84 1.81 -16.31
C ALA A 15 -3.51 2.96 -15.35
N GLN A 16 -3.63 4.22 -15.79
CA GLN A 16 -3.40 5.38 -14.91
C GLN A 16 -4.44 5.46 -13.78
N GLN A 17 -5.71 5.18 -14.06
CA GLN A 17 -6.74 5.07 -13.02
C GLN A 17 -6.41 3.98 -12.01
N ALA A 18 -5.91 2.82 -12.47
CA ALA A 18 -5.47 1.74 -11.60
C ALA A 18 -4.33 2.17 -10.65
N VAL A 19 -3.38 2.99 -11.12
CA VAL A 19 -2.32 3.56 -10.28
C VAL A 19 -2.91 4.44 -9.18
N TRP A 20 -3.81 5.37 -9.52
CA TRP A 20 -4.43 6.26 -8.55
C TRP A 20 -5.30 5.52 -7.54
N PHE A 21 -6.06 4.53 -7.99
CA PHE A 21 -6.86 3.69 -7.12
C PHE A 21 -5.98 2.91 -6.13
N SER A 22 -4.87 2.36 -6.62
CA SER A 22 -3.87 1.68 -5.78
C SER A 22 -3.24 2.62 -4.76
N ALA A 23 -2.99 3.88 -5.14
CA ALA A 23 -2.50 4.90 -4.21
C ALA A 23 -3.50 5.17 -3.08
N GLY A 24 -4.80 5.25 -3.41
CA GLY A 24 -5.89 5.41 -2.44
C GLY A 24 -5.98 4.26 -1.46
N ILE A 25 -5.93 3.01 -1.94
CA ILE A 25 -5.89 1.82 -1.09
C ILE A 25 -4.68 1.87 -0.15
N ALA A 26 -3.49 2.14 -0.71
CA ALA A 26 -2.26 2.18 0.07
C ALA A 26 -2.35 3.21 1.20
N LEU A 27 -2.88 4.40 0.92
CA LEU A 27 -3.13 5.44 1.91
C LEU A 27 -4.05 4.96 3.04
N GLY A 28 -5.19 4.35 2.71
CA GLY A 28 -6.14 3.85 3.70
C GLY A 28 -5.50 2.79 4.61
N ILE A 29 -4.79 1.84 4.03
CA ILE A 29 -4.08 0.81 4.79
C ILE A 29 -2.96 1.40 5.64
N GLN A 30 -2.25 2.40 5.15
CA GLN A 30 -1.18 3.05 5.91
C GLN A 30 -1.72 3.74 7.17
N ILE A 31 -2.87 4.44 7.05
CA ILE A 31 -3.53 5.09 8.19
C ILE A 31 -3.93 4.04 9.23
N ILE A 32 -4.57 2.95 8.78
CA ILE A 32 -4.96 1.84 9.66
C ILE A 32 -3.73 1.24 10.33
N GLY A 33 -2.70 0.91 9.56
CA GLY A 33 -1.44 0.34 10.05
C GLY A 33 -0.77 1.23 11.09
N PHE A 34 -0.72 2.55 10.86
CA PHE A 34 -0.14 3.50 11.80
C PHE A 34 -0.91 3.59 13.13
N LEU A 35 -2.24 3.54 13.09
CA LEU A 35 -3.08 3.48 14.28
C LEU A 35 -2.80 2.19 15.10
N PHE A 36 -2.73 1.04 14.42
CA PHE A 36 -2.40 -0.24 15.06
C PHE A 36 -0.99 -0.23 15.67
N VAL A 37 0.00 0.28 14.94
CA VAL A 37 1.39 0.39 15.40
C VAL A 37 1.47 1.23 16.67
N ARG A 38 0.80 2.38 16.74
CA ARG A 38 0.81 3.24 17.92
C ARG A 38 0.28 2.55 19.19
N VAL A 39 -0.68 1.65 19.05
CA VAL A 39 -1.31 0.95 20.19
C VAL A 39 -0.51 -0.30 20.58
N ILE A 40 -0.02 -1.07 19.60
CA ILE A 40 0.57 -2.40 19.83
C ILE A 40 2.09 -2.34 20.05
N VAL A 41 2.82 -1.54 19.28
CA VAL A 41 4.29 -1.52 19.30
C VAL A 41 4.90 -1.14 20.66
N PRO A 42 4.31 -0.25 21.48
CA PRO A 42 4.85 0.05 22.80
C PRO A 42 4.99 -1.17 23.72
N ALA A 43 4.13 -2.19 23.55
CA ALA A 43 4.15 -3.42 24.34
C ALA A 43 4.81 -4.59 23.59
N HIS A 44 4.58 -4.71 22.28
CA HIS A 44 5.04 -5.84 21.47
C HIS A 44 5.48 -5.39 20.07
N MET A 45 6.73 -4.90 19.97
CA MET A 45 7.29 -4.35 18.73
C MET A 45 7.22 -5.31 17.54
N ILE A 46 7.63 -6.58 17.73
CA ILE A 46 7.62 -7.60 16.65
C ILE A 46 6.20 -7.91 16.20
N ALA A 47 5.25 -8.03 17.13
CA ALA A 47 3.86 -8.33 16.80
C ALA A 47 3.19 -7.19 16.01
N GLY A 48 3.44 -5.93 16.38
CA GLY A 48 2.94 -4.77 15.66
C GLY A 48 3.49 -4.68 14.23
N TRP A 49 4.78 -4.96 14.05
CA TRP A 49 5.40 -5.05 12.73
C TRP A 49 4.84 -6.20 11.88
N GLY A 50 4.73 -7.39 12.46
CA GLY A 50 4.17 -8.57 11.78
C GLY A 50 2.72 -8.36 11.35
N ALA A 51 1.88 -7.77 12.22
CA ALA A 51 0.50 -7.43 11.90
C ALA A 51 0.40 -6.43 10.75
N GLY A 52 1.23 -5.38 10.74
CA GLY A 52 1.28 -4.41 9.64
C GLY A 52 1.71 -5.04 8.31
N MET A 53 2.64 -5.98 8.32
CA MET A 53 3.06 -6.69 7.12
C MET A 53 1.96 -7.64 6.62
N LEU A 54 1.30 -8.37 7.51
CA LEU A 54 0.16 -9.23 7.18
C LEU A 54 -0.99 -8.44 6.55
N LEU A 55 -1.33 -7.27 7.10
CA LEU A 55 -2.38 -6.41 6.54
C LEU A 55 -2.07 -5.98 5.10
N ARG A 56 -0.81 -5.67 4.80
CA ARG A 56 -0.36 -5.28 3.45
C ARG A 56 -0.45 -6.45 2.47
N PHE A 57 0.05 -7.62 2.86
CA PHE A 57 -0.04 -8.83 2.02
C PHE A 57 -1.50 -9.23 1.78
N LEU A 58 -2.33 -9.19 2.81
CA LEU A 58 -3.76 -9.47 2.69
C LEU A 58 -4.42 -8.47 1.74
N THR A 59 -4.10 -7.18 1.86
CA THR A 59 -4.65 -6.16 0.96
C THR A 59 -4.22 -6.37 -0.48
N LEU A 60 -2.94 -6.70 -0.72
CA LEU A 60 -2.43 -7.00 -2.06
C LEU A 60 -3.14 -8.22 -2.66
N ALA A 61 -3.32 -9.29 -1.87
CA ALA A 61 -4.03 -10.49 -2.30
C ALA A 61 -5.51 -10.21 -2.60
N LEU A 62 -6.22 -9.49 -1.73
CA LEU A 62 -7.60 -9.10 -1.95
C LEU A 62 -7.74 -8.19 -3.18
N HIS A 63 -6.81 -7.26 -3.39
CA HIS A 63 -6.83 -6.41 -4.57
C HIS A 63 -6.59 -7.23 -5.84
N ALA A 64 -5.66 -8.20 -5.83
CA ALA A 64 -5.41 -9.09 -6.97
C ALA A 64 -6.60 -10.00 -7.31
N LEU A 65 -7.25 -10.57 -6.29
CA LEU A 65 -8.32 -11.54 -6.48
C LEU A 65 -9.66 -10.87 -6.79
N ILE A 66 -9.94 -9.73 -6.15
CA ILE A 66 -11.26 -9.08 -6.17
C ILE A 66 -11.15 -7.71 -6.84
N GLY A 67 -10.29 -6.83 -6.34
CA GLY A 67 -10.24 -5.43 -6.77
C GLY A 67 -9.97 -5.24 -8.27
N VAL A 68 -8.98 -5.93 -8.81
CA VAL A 68 -8.62 -5.88 -10.24
C VAL A 68 -9.77 -6.36 -11.11
N ARG A 69 -10.44 -7.45 -10.72
CA ARG A 69 -11.57 -8.02 -11.48
C ARG A 69 -12.81 -7.12 -11.42
N LEU A 70 -13.13 -6.60 -10.24
CA LEU A 70 -14.32 -5.79 -10.01
C LEU A 70 -14.27 -4.47 -10.80
N MET A 71 -13.08 -3.88 -10.91
CA MET A 71 -12.87 -2.59 -11.58
C MET A 71 -12.47 -2.72 -13.06
N GLY A 72 -12.24 -3.95 -13.55
CA GLY A 72 -11.76 -4.18 -14.92
C GLY A 72 -10.34 -3.64 -15.17
N PHE A 73 -9.55 -3.40 -14.12
CA PHE A 73 -8.23 -2.80 -14.28
C PHE A 73 -7.23 -3.78 -14.88
N PRO A 74 -6.22 -3.29 -15.64
CA PRO A 74 -5.12 -4.14 -16.04
C PRO A 74 -4.33 -4.60 -14.80
N PRO A 75 -4.04 -5.91 -14.62
CA PRO A 75 -3.46 -6.41 -13.38
C PRO A 75 -2.07 -5.85 -13.06
N ALA A 76 -1.23 -5.68 -14.09
CA ALA A 76 0.14 -5.20 -13.92
C ALA A 76 0.22 -3.78 -13.30
N PRO A 77 -0.40 -2.73 -13.86
CA PRO A 77 -0.36 -1.39 -13.27
C PRO A 77 -1.00 -1.33 -11.89
N ALA A 78 -2.09 -2.07 -11.64
CA ALA A 78 -2.74 -2.10 -10.33
C ALA A 78 -1.82 -2.70 -9.26
N LEU A 79 -1.34 -3.93 -9.48
CA LEU A 79 -0.59 -4.68 -8.47
C LEU A 79 0.82 -4.14 -8.28
N MET A 80 1.51 -3.78 -9.35
CA MET A 80 2.85 -3.21 -9.25
C MET A 80 2.82 -1.85 -8.55
N SER A 81 1.82 -1.02 -8.81
CA SER A 81 1.71 0.27 -8.13
C SER A 81 1.37 0.10 -6.66
N LEU A 82 0.42 -0.76 -6.32
CA LEU A 82 0.09 -1.06 -4.92
C LEU A 82 1.30 -1.60 -4.16
N ALA A 83 2.04 -2.54 -4.76
CA ALA A 83 3.27 -3.08 -4.18
C ALA A 83 4.34 -1.99 -4.00
N ALA A 84 4.55 -1.13 -5.01
CA ALA A 84 5.50 -0.02 -4.93
C ALA A 84 5.12 0.98 -3.82
N PHE A 85 3.83 1.31 -3.67
CA PHE A 85 3.37 2.16 -2.58
C PHE A 85 3.64 1.53 -1.22
N PHE A 86 3.26 0.26 -1.01
CA PHE A 86 3.53 -0.42 0.25
C PHE A 86 5.02 -0.49 0.56
N PHE A 87 5.86 -0.81 -0.43
CA PHE A 87 7.30 -0.86 -0.26
C PHE A 87 7.87 0.50 0.17
N VAL A 88 7.59 1.56 -0.59
CA VAL A 88 8.07 2.91 -0.26
C VAL A 88 7.57 3.33 1.13
N SER A 89 6.34 2.98 1.46
CA SER A 89 5.77 3.30 2.75
C SER A 89 6.44 2.57 3.92
N THR A 90 6.80 1.29 3.73
CA THR A 90 7.58 0.54 4.74
C THR A 90 9.00 1.09 4.92
N LEU A 91 9.60 1.68 3.87
CA LEU A 91 10.91 2.35 4.00
C LEU A 91 10.80 3.64 4.83
N ILE A 92 9.66 4.32 4.73
CA ILE A 92 9.43 5.61 5.37
C ILE A 92 8.94 5.45 6.84
N GLU A 93 8.20 4.38 7.17
CA GLU A 93 7.71 4.09 8.52
C GLU A 93 8.76 4.24 9.64
N PRO A 94 9.96 3.62 9.55
CA PRO A 94 10.98 3.74 10.59
C PRO A 94 11.44 5.18 10.83
N VAL A 95 11.44 6.01 9.79
CA VAL A 95 11.83 7.42 9.88
C VAL A 95 10.82 8.21 10.72
N PHE A 96 9.52 7.91 10.57
CA PHE A 96 8.47 8.54 11.36
C PHE A 96 8.30 7.95 12.77
N LEU A 97 8.70 6.71 12.98
CA LEU A 97 8.58 6.04 14.28
C LEU A 97 9.79 6.27 15.19
N LYS A 98 10.94 6.73 14.68
CA LYS A 98 12.01 7.28 15.52
C LYS A 98 11.54 8.61 16.13
N LYS A 99 11.20 8.58 17.42
CA LYS A 99 11.15 9.83 18.21
C LYS A 99 12.56 10.42 18.32
N PRO A 100 12.74 11.75 18.23
CA PRO A 100 13.95 12.40 18.74
C PRO A 100 14.11 12.16 20.25
#